data_AF-A0A524KBH8-F1
#
_entry.id   AF-A0A524KBH8-F1
#
_cell.length_a   1.000
_cell.length_b   1.000
_cell.length_c   1.000
_cell.angle_alpha   90.00
_cell.angle_beta   90.00
_cell.angle_gamma   90.00
#
_symmetry.space_group_name_H-M   'P 1'
#
loop_
_entity.id
_entity.type
_entity.pdbx_description
1 polymer ?
#
loop_
_entity_poly.entity_id
_entity_poly.type
_entity_poly.pdbx_seq_one_letter_code
_entity_poly.pdbx_strand_id
1 'polypeptide(L)'
;MYVIISRGDTMIKKALLFVMILSVLTACQKPATLTKFSNQTIEAGFDTIITLIGYTKNKSDFDAYFETAKKEFTRYNALFDRYKDYPDVVNIKTINDNAGIAPVVVDPSIIDMLLLAKEWYVPSGKTFNITMGAVFEVWHNYRTNGMADNGNGMGG
;
A
#
# COMPACT_ATOMS: atom_id res chain seq x y z
N MET A 1 47.63 -45.40 44.53
CA MET A 1 48.12 -44.60 43.39
C MET A 1 47.36 -43.28 43.40
N TYR A 2 47.95 -42.22 43.95
CA TYR A 2 47.31 -40.89 44.04
C TYR A 2 47.67 -40.10 42.78
N VAL A 3 46.67 -39.74 41.98
CA VAL A 3 46.84 -38.84 40.83
C VAL A 3 47.06 -37.44 41.37
N ILE A 4 48.25 -36.88 41.14
CA ILE A 4 48.59 -35.50 41.49
C ILE A 4 47.90 -34.58 40.47
N ILE A 5 46.78 -33.97 40.86
CA ILE A 5 46.11 -32.96 40.04
C ILE A 5 46.88 -31.65 40.20
N SER A 6 47.46 -31.16 39.10
CA SER A 6 48.23 -29.92 39.07
C SER A 6 47.34 -28.71 39.36
N ARG A 7 47.86 -27.70 40.09
CA ARG A 7 47.19 -26.40 40.31
C ARG A 7 46.74 -25.74 38.99
N GLY A 8 47.45 -26.00 37.88
CA GLY A 8 47.12 -25.53 36.54
C GLY A 8 45.84 -26.15 35.98
N ASP A 9 45.60 -27.44 36.21
CA ASP A 9 44.39 -28.14 35.75
C ASP A 9 43.13 -27.60 36.45
N THR A 10 43.27 -27.23 37.72
CA THR A 10 42.18 -26.62 38.49
C THR A 10 41.86 -25.20 38.00
N MET A 11 42.87 -24.43 37.56
CA MET A 11 42.68 -23.10 36.97
C MET A 11 42.05 -23.18 35.57
N ILE A 12 42.49 -24.13 34.74
CA ILE A 12 41.92 -24.38 33.39
C ILE A 12 40.47 -24.85 33.50
N LYS A 13 40.14 -25.76 34.44
CA LYS A 13 38.76 -26.19 34.68
C LYS A 13 37.86 -25.04 35.14
N LYS A 14 38.36 -24.14 36.00
CA LYS A 14 37.62 -22.94 36.43
C LYS A 14 37.40 -21.96 35.28
N ALA A 15 38.39 -21.76 34.41
CA ALA A 15 38.26 -20.93 33.23
C ALA A 15 37.24 -21.51 32.23
N LEU A 16 37.29 -22.82 31.97
CA LEU A 16 36.31 -23.53 31.14
C LEU A 16 34.89 -23.44 31.71
N LEU A 17 34.73 -23.60 33.03
CA LEU A 17 33.43 -23.47 33.69
C LEU A 17 32.87 -22.05 33.56
N PHE A 18 33.73 -21.04 33.69
CA PHE A 18 33.35 -19.64 33.55
C PHE A 18 32.94 -19.28 32.11
N VAL A 19 33.68 -19.77 31.11
CA VAL A 19 33.34 -19.60 29.68
C VAL A 19 32.03 -20.33 29.34
N MET A 20 31.82 -21.52 29.90
CA MET A 20 30.58 -22.27 29.73
C MET A 20 29.38 -21.50 30.33
N ILE A 21 29.53 -20.91 31.53
CA ILE A 21 28.49 -20.08 32.16
C ILE A 21 28.20 -18.82 31.33
N LEU A 22 29.22 -18.16 30.79
CA LEU A 22 29.03 -17.00 29.91
C LEU A 22 28.27 -17.35 28.62
N SER A 23 28.49 -18.55 28.06
CA SER A 23 27.83 -18.99 26.83
C SER A 23 26.33 -19.27 27.00
N VAL A 24 25.87 -19.57 28.20
CA VAL A 24 24.42 -19.79 28.49
C VAL A 24 23.66 -18.47 28.59
N LEU A 25 24.33 -17.36 28.91
CA LEU A 25 23.70 -16.03 29.06
C LEU A 25 23.34 -15.36 27.73
N THR A 26 23.97 -15.76 26.61
CA THR A 26 23.68 -15.20 25.28
C THR A 26 22.52 -15.89 24.55
N ALA A 27 22.01 -17.01 25.06
CA ALA A 27 21.01 -17.84 24.38
C ALA A 27 19.55 -17.43 24.63
N CYS A 28 19.29 -16.43 25.49
CA CYS A 28 17.94 -15.99 25.81
C CYS A 28 17.50 -14.81 24.93
N GLN A 29 17.32 -15.05 23.63
CA GLN A 29 16.60 -14.10 22.78
C GLN A 29 15.11 -14.48 22.81
N LYS A 30 14.26 -13.63 23.41
CA LYS A 30 12.81 -13.79 23.33
C LYS A 30 12.41 -13.84 21.84
N PRO A 31 11.51 -14.75 21.43
CA PRO A 31 10.98 -14.75 20.07
C PRO A 31 10.42 -13.36 19.75
N ALA A 32 10.71 -12.86 18.55
CA ALA A 32 10.26 -11.53 18.14
C ALA A 32 8.73 -11.50 18.13
N THR A 33 8.13 -10.95 19.18
CA THR A 33 6.68 -10.77 19.28
C THR A 33 6.29 -9.59 18.41
N LEU A 34 5.42 -9.84 17.42
CA LEU A 34 4.89 -8.76 16.60
C LEU A 34 3.88 -7.94 17.39
N THR A 35 3.97 -6.61 17.25
CA THR A 35 3.04 -5.65 17.83
C THR A 35 2.16 -5.09 16.72
N LYS A 36 0.86 -4.96 17.00
CA LYS A 36 -0.10 -4.33 16.09
C LYS A 36 0.10 -2.82 16.08
N PHE A 37 0.21 -2.24 14.91
CA PHE A 37 0.21 -0.81 14.66
C PHE A 37 -0.87 -0.47 13.62
N SER A 38 -1.36 0.77 13.66
CA SER A 38 -2.39 1.28 12.75
C SER A 38 -2.17 2.77 12.55
N ASN A 39 -2.36 3.24 11.31
CA ASN A 39 -2.34 4.66 10.98
C ASN A 39 -3.22 4.93 9.76
N GLN A 40 -3.62 6.18 9.57
CA GLN A 40 -4.53 6.60 8.52
C GLN A 40 -4.10 7.94 7.90
N THR A 41 -4.45 8.17 6.64
CA THR A 41 -4.18 9.44 5.95
C THR A 41 -5.28 9.76 4.94
N ILE A 42 -5.55 11.06 4.76
CA ILE A 42 -6.37 11.61 3.67
C ILE A 42 -5.51 12.25 2.57
N GLU A 43 -4.20 12.35 2.77
CA GLU A 43 -3.27 13.03 1.85
C GLU A 43 -2.82 12.11 0.70
N ALA A 44 -3.15 10.83 0.78
CA ALA A 44 -2.75 9.82 -0.21
C ALA A 44 -3.63 9.81 -1.49
N GLY A 45 -4.60 10.72 -1.59
CA GLY A 45 -5.48 10.85 -2.76
C GLY A 45 -6.76 10.01 -2.68
N PHE A 46 -7.39 9.79 -3.84
CA PHE A 46 -8.66 9.11 -4.05
C PHE A 46 -9.87 9.72 -3.34
N ASP A 47 -9.72 10.94 -2.80
CA ASP A 47 -10.73 11.65 -2.02
C ASP A 47 -11.36 10.78 -0.91
N THR A 48 -10.52 9.94 -0.29
CA THR A 48 -10.94 8.98 0.75
C THR A 48 -9.88 8.81 1.84
N ILE A 49 -10.24 8.14 2.93
CA ILE A 49 -9.31 7.78 4.00
C ILE A 49 -8.64 6.46 3.64
N ILE A 50 -7.31 6.44 3.68
CA ILE A 50 -6.50 5.22 3.57
C ILE A 50 -6.02 4.83 4.96
N THR A 51 -6.35 3.61 5.39
CA THR A 51 -5.94 3.06 6.68
C THR A 51 -5.04 1.84 6.47
N LEU A 52 -3.84 1.86 7.07
CA LEU A 52 -2.94 0.72 7.09
C LEU A 52 -2.87 0.14 8.51
N ILE A 53 -3.10 -1.16 8.61
CA ILE A 53 -2.96 -1.93 9.85
C ILE A 53 -1.89 -2.99 9.60
N GLY A 54 -0.87 -3.03 10.45
CA GLY A 54 0.27 -3.94 10.29
C GLY A 54 0.73 -4.51 11.63
N TYR A 55 1.33 -5.69 11.60
CA TYR A 55 1.96 -6.33 12.75
C TYR A 55 3.47 -6.34 12.50
N THR A 56 4.23 -5.54 13.24
CA THR A 56 5.68 -5.36 13.03
C THR A 56 6.45 -5.53 14.33
N LYS A 57 7.79 -5.67 14.24
CA LYS A 57 8.66 -5.82 15.41
C LYS A 57 8.75 -4.54 16.23
N ASN A 58 8.69 -3.39 15.55
CA ASN A 58 8.78 -2.07 16.15
C ASN A 58 7.99 -1.04 15.32
N LYS A 59 7.76 0.13 15.91
CA LYS A 59 7.00 1.22 15.30
C LYS A 59 7.68 1.79 14.04
N SER A 60 9.01 1.85 14.03
CA SER A 60 9.79 2.38 12.90
C SER A 60 9.58 1.55 11.62
N ASP A 61 9.54 0.22 11.72
CA ASP A 61 9.25 -0.67 10.59
C ASP A 61 7.85 -0.38 10.03
N PHE A 62 6.86 -0.20 10.92
CA PHE A 62 5.50 0.13 10.51
C PHE A 62 5.42 1.50 9.84
N ASP A 63 6.07 2.52 10.41
CA ASP A 63 6.09 3.87 9.85
C ASP A 63 6.73 3.88 8.44
N ALA A 64 7.78 3.09 8.21
CA ALA A 64 8.38 2.93 6.87
C ALA A 64 7.40 2.30 5.85
N TYR A 65 6.63 1.28 6.25
CA TYR A 65 5.60 0.70 5.40
C TYR A 65 4.44 1.67 5.14
N PHE A 66 4.06 2.45 6.15
CA PHE A 66 3.02 3.46 6.01
C PHE A 66 3.41 4.55 5.01
N GLU A 67 4.64 5.06 5.08
CA GLU A 67 5.14 6.04 4.12
C GLU A 67 5.26 5.46 2.70
N THR A 68 5.67 4.19 2.58
CA THR A 68 5.68 3.49 1.30
C THR A 68 4.28 3.39 0.71
N ALA A 69 3.29 2.97 1.52
CA ALA A 69 1.90 2.91 1.10
C ALA A 69 1.37 4.28 0.67
N LYS A 70 1.59 5.32 1.50
CA LYS A 70 1.18 6.69 1.20
C LYS A 70 1.73 7.15 -0.15
N LYS A 71 3.03 6.95 -0.40
CA LYS A 71 3.68 7.30 -1.66
C LYS A 71 3.06 6.58 -2.86
N GLU A 72 2.82 5.26 -2.75
CA GLU A 72 2.22 4.50 -3.85
C GLU A 72 0.77 4.90 -4.11
N PHE A 73 -0.03 5.12 -3.06
CA PHE A 73 -1.41 5.62 -3.24
C PHE A 73 -1.43 7.01 -3.87
N THR A 74 -0.54 7.93 -3.47
CA THR A 74 -0.41 9.24 -4.13
C THR A 74 -0.06 9.10 -5.61
N ARG A 75 0.87 8.20 -5.96
CA ARG A 75 1.24 7.90 -7.36
C ARG A 75 0.04 7.36 -8.13
N TYR A 76 -0.67 6.37 -7.58
CA TYR A 76 -1.83 5.77 -8.22
C TYR A 76 -3.00 6.74 -8.37
N ASN A 77 -3.20 7.65 -7.42
CA ASN A 77 -4.18 8.71 -7.56
C ASN A 77 -3.90 9.52 -8.84
N ALA A 78 -2.66 9.99 -9.04
CA ALA A 78 -2.32 10.77 -10.23
C ALA A 78 -2.48 9.97 -11.53
N LEU A 79 -2.10 8.68 -11.53
CA LEU A 79 -2.21 7.81 -12.71
C LEU A 79 -3.67 7.46 -13.07
N PHE A 80 -4.54 7.27 -12.08
CA PHE A 80 -5.88 6.75 -12.29
C PHE A 80 -6.99 7.81 -12.21
N ASP A 81 -6.66 9.06 -11.85
CA ASP A 81 -7.61 10.16 -11.92
C ASP A 81 -8.03 10.41 -13.38
N ARG A 82 -9.34 10.48 -13.59
CA ARG A 82 -9.96 10.74 -14.90
C ARG A 82 -10.34 12.21 -15.12
N TYR A 83 -10.18 13.05 -14.10
CA TYR A 83 -10.70 14.43 -14.07
C TYR A 83 -9.59 15.48 -14.13
N LYS A 84 -8.42 15.21 -13.53
CA LYS A 84 -7.34 16.18 -13.40
C LYS A 84 -6.12 15.78 -14.21
N ASP A 85 -5.47 16.77 -14.81
CA ASP A 85 -4.12 16.64 -15.34
C ASP A 85 -3.11 16.86 -14.20
N TYR A 86 -1.97 16.18 -14.28
CA TYR A 86 -0.87 16.33 -13.33
C TYR A 86 0.43 16.62 -14.10
N PRO A 87 1.30 17.51 -13.59
CA PRO A 87 2.60 17.77 -14.22
C PRO A 87 3.38 16.47 -14.43
N ASP A 88 3.84 16.26 -15.66
CA ASP A 88 4.68 15.12 -16.06
C ASP A 88 4.03 13.72 -15.88
N VAL A 89 2.70 13.64 -15.77
CA VAL A 89 1.97 12.37 -15.66
C VAL A 89 1.02 12.20 -16.86
N VAL A 90 1.22 11.12 -17.61
CA VAL A 90 0.25 10.66 -18.62
C VAL A 90 -0.71 9.67 -17.95
N ASN A 91 -1.93 10.12 -17.67
CA ASN A 91 -2.91 9.38 -16.86
C ASN A 91 -4.17 8.98 -17.66
N ILE A 92 -5.17 8.43 -16.95
CA ILE A 92 -6.45 8.04 -17.56
C ILE A 92 -7.15 9.20 -18.26
N LYS A 93 -7.07 10.43 -17.73
CA LYS A 93 -7.62 11.60 -18.43
C LYS A 93 -6.94 11.82 -19.78
N THR A 94 -5.61 11.75 -19.85
CA THR A 94 -4.89 11.91 -21.13
C THR A 94 -5.31 10.86 -22.17
N ILE A 95 -5.57 9.63 -21.75
CA ILE A 95 -6.09 8.57 -22.64
C ILE A 95 -7.48 8.94 -23.16
N ASN A 96 -8.37 9.40 -22.27
CA ASN A 96 -9.73 9.80 -22.65
C ASN A 96 -9.72 10.99 -23.62
N ASP A 97 -8.85 11.99 -23.38
CA ASP A 97 -8.72 13.17 -24.25
C ASP A 97 -8.19 12.81 -25.65
N ASN A 98 -7.46 11.69 -25.77
CA ASN A 98 -6.93 11.17 -27.04
C ASN A 98 -7.76 10.02 -27.63
N ALA A 99 -8.95 9.76 -27.08
CA ALA A 99 -9.81 8.67 -27.54
C ALA A 99 -10.16 8.83 -29.03
N GLY A 100 -9.77 7.85 -29.84
CA GLY A 100 -9.98 7.87 -31.30
C GLY A 100 -9.04 8.78 -32.09
N ILE A 101 -8.04 9.40 -31.46
CA ILE A 101 -7.07 10.30 -32.12
C ILE A 101 -5.75 9.58 -32.39
N ALA A 102 -5.05 9.12 -31.35
CA ALA A 102 -3.76 8.47 -31.46
C ALA A 102 -3.47 7.53 -30.26
N PRO A 103 -2.56 6.56 -30.41
CA PRO A 103 -2.07 5.78 -29.27
C PRO A 103 -1.37 6.66 -28.24
N VAL A 104 -1.53 6.33 -26.96
CA VAL A 104 -0.91 7.04 -25.83
C VAL A 104 0.05 6.11 -25.11
N VAL A 105 1.30 6.56 -24.91
CA VAL A 105 2.29 5.84 -24.11
C VAL A 105 2.05 6.14 -22.63
N VAL A 106 1.87 5.12 -21.81
CA VAL A 106 1.44 5.25 -20.41
C VAL A 106 2.30 4.40 -19.46
N ASP A 107 2.20 4.67 -18.16
CA ASP A 107 2.80 3.82 -17.13
C ASP A 107 2.28 2.37 -17.23
N PRO A 108 3.13 1.35 -17.10
CA PRO A 108 2.72 -0.06 -17.15
C PRO A 108 1.57 -0.42 -16.19
N SER A 109 1.49 0.24 -15.03
CA SER A 109 0.42 0.03 -14.06
C SER A 109 -0.97 0.34 -14.63
N ILE A 110 -1.08 1.30 -15.56
CA ILE A 110 -2.32 1.59 -16.28
C ILE A 110 -2.67 0.43 -17.22
N ILE A 111 -1.69 -0.11 -17.94
CA ILE A 111 -1.91 -1.26 -18.84
C ILE A 111 -2.39 -2.47 -18.04
N ASP A 112 -1.74 -2.78 -16.91
CA ASP A 112 -2.13 -3.90 -16.06
C ASP A 112 -3.57 -3.75 -15.54
N MET A 113 -3.93 -2.53 -15.10
CA MET A 113 -5.29 -2.22 -14.67
C MET A 113 -6.32 -2.39 -15.81
N LEU A 114 -6.03 -1.89 -17.01
CA LEU A 114 -6.91 -2.01 -18.16
C LEU A 114 -7.08 -3.46 -18.63
N LEU A 115 -6.00 -4.25 -18.60
CA LEU A 115 -6.04 -5.68 -18.93
C LEU A 115 -6.88 -6.46 -17.93
N LEU A 116 -6.69 -6.21 -16.62
CA LEU A 116 -7.50 -6.82 -15.57
C LEU A 116 -8.98 -6.44 -15.73
N ALA A 117 -9.26 -5.16 -15.99
CA ALA A 117 -10.63 -4.70 -16.20
C ALA A 117 -11.30 -5.38 -17.41
N LYS A 118 -10.54 -5.54 -18.50
CA LYS A 118 -10.98 -6.26 -19.70
C LYS A 118 -11.24 -7.75 -19.42
N GLU A 119 -10.38 -8.38 -18.63
CA GLU A 119 -10.54 -9.78 -18.21
C GLU A 119 -11.88 -9.99 -17.47
N TRP A 120 -12.23 -9.07 -16.56
CA TRP A 120 -13.47 -9.14 -15.78
C TRP A 120 -14.75 -8.77 -16.53
N TYR A 121 -14.64 -8.17 -17.73
CA TYR A 121 -15.82 -7.79 -18.51
C TYR A 121 -16.72 -8.98 -18.85
N VAL A 122 -16.16 -10.09 -19.34
CA VAL A 122 -16.97 -11.27 -19.70
C VAL A 122 -17.48 -12.05 -18.48
N PRO A 123 -16.65 -12.40 -17.47
CA PRO A 123 -17.09 -13.11 -16.27
C PRO A 123 -18.16 -12.37 -15.46
N SER A 124 -18.16 -11.03 -15.50
CA SER A 124 -19.21 -10.22 -14.86
C SER A 124 -20.55 -10.22 -15.62
N GLY A 125 -20.69 -10.99 -16.70
CA GLY A 125 -21.86 -10.90 -17.57
C GLY A 125 -21.95 -9.57 -18.31
N LYS A 126 -20.79 -8.96 -18.63
CA LYS A 126 -20.65 -7.65 -19.29
C LYS A 126 -21.13 -6.45 -18.46
N THR A 127 -21.25 -6.62 -17.14
CA THR A 127 -21.71 -5.57 -16.23
C THR A 127 -20.57 -4.73 -15.65
N PHE A 128 -19.38 -5.31 -15.46
CA PHE A 128 -18.17 -4.58 -15.10
C PHE A 128 -17.58 -3.92 -16.36
N ASN A 129 -17.99 -2.69 -16.67
CA ASN A 129 -17.59 -1.99 -17.88
C ASN A 129 -16.93 -0.63 -17.59
N ILE A 130 -15.61 -0.55 -17.79
CA ILE A 130 -14.83 0.67 -17.56
C ILE A 130 -14.97 1.74 -18.67
N THR A 131 -15.66 1.45 -19.78
CA THR A 131 -15.85 2.41 -20.89
C THR A 131 -17.15 3.20 -20.79
N MET A 132 -17.84 3.14 -19.65
CA MET A 132 -19.13 3.82 -19.43
C MET A 132 -19.02 5.31 -19.10
N GLY A 133 -17.85 5.92 -19.31
CA GLY A 133 -17.56 7.31 -18.93
C GLY A 133 -18.59 8.33 -19.42
N ALA A 134 -19.00 8.26 -20.68
CA ALA A 134 -20.00 9.16 -21.28
C ALA A 134 -21.41 8.97 -20.69
N VAL A 135 -21.80 7.73 -20.38
CA VAL A 135 -23.09 7.45 -19.71
C VAL A 135 -23.09 8.05 -18.31
N PHE A 136 -22.01 7.86 -17.56
CA PHE A 136 -21.88 8.43 -16.21
C PHE A 136 -21.82 9.96 -16.21
N GLU A 137 -21.33 10.59 -17.26
CA GLU A 137 -21.36 12.05 -17.41
C GLU A 137 -22.78 12.59 -17.53
N VAL A 138 -23.65 11.94 -18.30
CA VAL A 138 -25.08 12.30 -18.39
C VAL A 138 -25.72 12.22 -17.00
N TRP A 139 -25.55 11.10 -16.30
CA TRP A 139 -26.08 10.94 -14.93
C TRP A 139 -25.51 11.98 -13.96
N HIS A 140 -24.22 12.29 -14.08
CA HIS A 140 -23.57 13.32 -13.29
C HIS A 140 -24.24 14.69 -13.49
N ASN A 141 -24.49 15.07 -14.75
CA ASN A 141 -25.10 16.36 -15.08
C ASN A 141 -26.51 16.49 -14.52
N TYR A 142 -27.36 15.46 -14.70
CA TYR A 142 -28.71 15.46 -14.13
C TYR A 142 -28.70 15.57 -12.60
N ARG A 143 -27.83 14.79 -11.94
CA ARG A 143 -27.69 14.87 -10.48
C ARG A 143 -27.23 16.26 -10.02
N THR A 144 -26.25 16.86 -10.69
CA THR A 144 -25.73 18.19 -10.34
C THR A 144 -26.76 19.28 -10.56
N ASN A 145 -27.48 19.25 -11.69
CA ASN A 145 -28.53 20.22 -11.99
C ASN A 145 -29.71 20.08 -11.03
N GLY A 146 -30.19 18.86 -10.77
CA GLY A 146 -31.28 18.63 -9.83
C GLY A 146 -30.96 19.07 -8.40
N MET A 147 -29.70 18.93 -7.95
CA MET A 147 -29.26 19.48 -6.66
C MET A 147 -29.30 21.02 -6.66
N ALA A 148 -28.88 21.67 -7.74
CA ALA A 148 -28.92 23.13 -7.86
C ALA A 148 -30.37 23.64 -7.91
N ASP A 149 -31.24 22.98 -8.67
CA ASP A 149 -32.66 23.31 -8.80
C ASP A 149 -33.38 23.18 -7.45
N ASN A 150 -33.17 22.08 -6.73
CA ASN A 150 -33.69 21.89 -5.37
C ASN A 150 -33.19 22.98 -4.40
N GLY A 151 -31.91 23.36 -4.50
CA GLY A 151 -31.34 24.46 -3.71
C GLY A 151 -31.97 25.83 -4.01
N ASN A 152 -32.47 26.02 -5.23
CA ASN A 152 -33.16 27.22 -5.69
C ASN A 152 -34.69 27.16 -5.50
N GLY A 153 -35.22 26.10 -4.86
CA GLY A 153 -36.66 25.90 -4.67
C GLY A 153 -37.42 25.51 -5.94
N MET A 154 -36.70 25.10 -6.99
CA MET A 154 -37.26 24.50 -8.20
C MET A 154 -37.40 22.99 -8.01
N GLY A 155 -38.35 22.35 -8.69
CA GLY A 155 -38.44 20.89 -8.69
C GLY A 155 -37.30 20.31 -9.51
N GLY A 156 -36.41 19.54 -8.88
CA GLY A 156 -35.31 18.82 -9.54
C GLY A 156 -35.69 17.49 -10.19
#